data_AF-A0A0V8TC51-F1
#
_entry.id   AF-A0A0V8TC51-F1
#
_cell.length_a   1.000
_cell.length_b   1.000
_cell.length_c   1.000
_cell.angle_alpha   90.00
_cell.angle_beta   90.00
_cell.angle_gamma   90.00
#
_symmetry.space_group_name_H-M   'P 1'
#
loop_
_entity.id
_entity.type
_entity.pdbx_description
1 polymer ?
#
loop_
_entity_poly.entity_id
_entity_poly.type
_entity_poly.pdbx_seq_one_letter_code
_entity_poly.pdbx_strand_id
1 'polypeptide(L)'
;MDSEGEPTNRGWDAIHAACTRIYGDQEPRHVGYVPGRAFGSVLQGCSAYRADGHWHYVTYGLSNVFDEDEGDNHGFSGHGCELTWRIRDEGGAAEAPGWPFTVLQRIAKWAVDDRFVLMEGRRIALTWPVSGYPDTGGPDTPQTSVLLVTDPELGVIDTANGRVDFVQLVAVDDQTVADIGELGGDAVVDRLRRQDTLMVSVIGR
;
A
#
# COMPACT_ATOMS: atom_id res chain seq x y z
N MET A 1 -25.71 -31.22 -10.48
CA MET A 1 -25.26 -30.27 -11.51
C MET A 1 -25.05 -29.00 -10.73
N ASP A 2 -23.86 -28.89 -10.18
CA ASP A 2 -23.52 -27.87 -9.19
C ASP A 2 -23.53 -26.53 -9.90
N SER A 3 -24.29 -25.58 -9.37
CA SER A 3 -24.15 -24.18 -9.76
C SER A 3 -22.78 -23.74 -9.28
N GLU A 4 -21.82 -23.59 -10.21
CA GLU A 4 -20.65 -22.74 -9.99
C GLU A 4 -21.19 -21.38 -9.50
N GLY A 5 -21.00 -21.09 -8.22
CA GLY A 5 -21.47 -19.85 -7.61
C GLY A 5 -20.73 -18.69 -8.22
N GLU A 6 -21.42 -17.58 -8.49
CA GLU A 6 -20.78 -16.35 -8.98
C GLU A 6 -19.60 -15.98 -8.06
N PRO A 7 -18.44 -15.58 -8.61
CA PRO A 7 -17.31 -15.12 -7.82
C PRO A 7 -17.77 -13.96 -6.93
N THR A 8 -17.67 -14.15 -5.60
CA THR A 8 -18.03 -13.07 -4.66
C THR A 8 -16.82 -12.21 -4.34
N ASN A 9 -17.04 -10.93 -4.12
CA ASN A 9 -16.02 -9.90 -3.89
C ASN A 9 -15.82 -9.63 -2.39
N ARG A 10 -15.96 -10.65 -1.53
CA ARG A 10 -15.96 -10.48 -0.07
C ARG A 10 -14.67 -9.88 0.50
N GLY A 11 -13.52 -10.22 -0.08
CA GLY A 11 -12.24 -9.61 0.31
C GLY A 11 -12.22 -8.12 -0.02
N TRP A 12 -12.70 -7.76 -1.21
CA TRP A 12 -12.88 -6.36 -1.61
C TRP A 12 -13.82 -5.61 -0.68
N ASP A 13 -14.99 -6.17 -0.38
CA ASP A 13 -15.98 -5.55 0.51
C ASP A 13 -15.44 -5.34 1.92
N ALA A 14 -14.61 -6.27 2.44
CA ALA A 14 -13.99 -6.13 3.74
C ALA A 14 -12.98 -4.97 3.78
N ILE A 15 -12.15 -4.82 2.75
CA ILE A 15 -11.23 -3.68 2.61
C ILE A 15 -12.02 -2.37 2.46
N HIS A 16 -13.05 -2.36 1.61
CA HIS A 16 -13.91 -1.19 1.42
C HIS A 16 -14.60 -0.77 2.72
N ALA A 17 -15.14 -1.72 3.50
CA ALA A 17 -15.73 -1.46 4.80
C ALA A 17 -14.71 -0.89 5.79
N ALA A 18 -13.46 -1.38 5.77
CA ALA A 18 -12.39 -0.82 6.59
C ALA A 18 -12.07 0.64 6.24
N CYS A 19 -11.99 0.97 4.95
CA CYS A 19 -11.81 2.35 4.50
C CYS A 19 -13.03 3.23 4.85
N THR A 20 -14.25 2.72 4.72
CA THR A 20 -15.49 3.44 5.04
C THR A 20 -15.55 3.87 6.51
N ARG A 21 -15.01 3.06 7.44
CA ARG A 21 -14.91 3.44 8.86
C ARG A 21 -14.04 4.68 9.10
N ILE A 22 -13.06 4.95 8.23
CA ILE A 22 -12.14 6.08 8.33
C ILE A 22 -12.67 7.29 7.55
N TYR A 23 -13.17 7.05 6.33
CA TYR A 23 -13.48 8.11 5.37
C TYR A 23 -14.97 8.41 5.18
N GLY A 24 -15.86 7.63 5.82
CA GLY A 24 -17.31 7.72 5.62
C GLY A 24 -17.70 7.39 4.19
N ASP A 25 -18.74 8.07 3.70
CA ASP A 25 -19.31 7.87 2.35
C ASP A 25 -18.50 8.57 1.23
N GLN A 26 -17.24 8.90 1.49
CA GLN A 26 -16.37 9.55 0.49
C GLN A 26 -16.13 8.61 -0.69
N GLU A 27 -16.45 9.06 -1.91
CA GLU A 27 -16.05 8.37 -3.13
C GLU A 27 -14.55 8.58 -3.38
N PRO A 28 -13.69 7.53 -3.32
CA PRO A 28 -12.28 7.68 -3.59
C PRO A 28 -11.99 7.82 -5.09
N ARG A 29 -10.82 8.35 -5.44
CA ARG A 29 -10.29 8.13 -6.78
C ARG A 29 -9.81 6.68 -6.88
N HIS A 30 -10.51 5.85 -7.65
CA HIS A 30 -10.15 4.45 -7.87
C HIS A 30 -9.50 4.23 -9.24
N VAL A 31 -8.45 3.41 -9.28
CA VAL A 31 -7.79 2.94 -10.51
C VAL A 31 -7.79 1.43 -10.53
N GLY A 32 -8.33 0.84 -11.60
CA GLY A 32 -8.13 -0.57 -11.94
C GLY A 32 -6.90 -0.75 -12.83
N TYR A 33 -6.09 -1.79 -12.58
CA TYR A 33 -4.89 -2.04 -13.37
C TYR A 33 -5.19 -2.92 -14.59
N VAL A 34 -4.92 -2.38 -15.78
CA VAL A 34 -5.06 -3.07 -17.08
C VAL A 34 -3.68 -3.23 -17.71
N PRO A 35 -3.37 -4.39 -18.35
CA PRO A 35 -4.26 -5.48 -18.73
C PRO A 35 -4.66 -6.50 -17.64
N GLY A 36 -4.40 -6.25 -16.35
CA GLY A 36 -4.88 -7.10 -15.25
C GLY A 36 -3.97 -8.30 -14.96
N ARG A 37 -4.37 -9.18 -14.04
CA ARG A 37 -3.51 -10.27 -13.53
C ARG A 37 -3.03 -11.25 -14.57
N ALA A 38 -3.91 -11.65 -15.49
CA ALA A 38 -3.58 -12.58 -16.57
C ALA A 38 -2.44 -12.07 -17.48
N PHE A 39 -2.14 -10.77 -17.43
CA PHE A 39 -1.11 -10.11 -18.22
C PHE A 39 -0.01 -9.47 -17.35
N GLY A 40 0.11 -9.89 -16.08
CA GLY A 40 1.24 -9.55 -15.21
C GLY A 40 1.04 -8.38 -14.26
N SER A 41 -0.17 -7.82 -14.15
CA SER A 41 -0.49 -6.93 -13.02
C SER A 41 -0.61 -7.77 -11.75
N VAL A 42 -0.22 -7.22 -10.60
CA VAL A 42 -0.37 -7.90 -9.30
C VAL A 42 -1.60 -7.36 -8.59
N LEU A 43 -1.74 -6.04 -8.55
CA LEU A 43 -2.92 -5.40 -8.01
C LEU A 43 -4.04 -5.44 -9.05
N GLN A 44 -5.27 -5.70 -8.59
CA GLN A 44 -6.48 -5.47 -9.38
C GLN A 44 -6.90 -4.00 -9.32
N GLY A 45 -6.66 -3.32 -8.20
CA GLY A 45 -7.05 -1.92 -8.04
C GLY A 45 -6.30 -1.17 -6.94
N CYS A 46 -6.52 0.13 -6.88
CA CYS A 46 -6.04 1.00 -5.81
C CYS A 46 -6.96 2.22 -5.68
N SER A 47 -7.34 2.56 -4.44
CA SER A 47 -8.17 3.70 -4.10
C SER A 47 -7.33 4.78 -3.42
N ALA A 48 -7.54 6.05 -3.76
CA ALA A 48 -6.98 7.19 -3.05
C ALA A 48 -8.09 8.01 -2.37
N TYR A 49 -7.98 8.14 -1.05
CA TYR A 49 -8.89 8.89 -0.20
C TYR A 49 -8.27 10.22 0.21
N ARG A 50 -9.08 11.29 0.18
CA ARG A 50 -8.73 12.58 0.75
C ARG A 50 -8.78 12.48 2.28
N ALA A 51 -7.70 12.93 2.92
CA ALA A 51 -7.59 13.08 4.36
C ALA A 51 -7.09 14.50 4.71
N ASP A 52 -7.02 14.82 6.01
CA ASP A 52 -6.51 16.12 6.45
C ASP A 52 -5.01 16.26 6.15
N GLY A 53 -4.67 17.19 5.25
CA GLY A 53 -3.29 17.47 4.82
C GLY A 53 -2.60 16.37 4.01
N HIS A 54 -3.28 15.30 3.59
CA HIS A 54 -2.67 14.22 2.80
C HIS A 54 -3.67 13.44 1.94
N TRP A 55 -3.13 12.59 1.07
CA TRP A 55 -3.86 11.53 0.37
C TRP A 55 -3.47 10.18 0.92
N HIS A 56 -4.43 9.28 1.11
CA HIS A 56 -4.20 7.90 1.55
C HIS A 56 -4.56 6.92 0.43
N TYR A 57 -3.55 6.21 -0.08
CA TYR A 57 -3.68 5.19 -1.11
C TYR A 57 -3.79 3.82 -0.45
N VAL A 58 -4.74 2.99 -0.92
CA VAL A 58 -4.99 1.63 -0.43
C VAL A 58 -5.12 0.69 -1.61
N THR A 59 -4.29 -0.36 -1.65
CA THR A 59 -4.27 -1.33 -2.76
C THR A 59 -5.29 -2.44 -2.59
N TYR A 60 -5.59 -3.11 -3.71
CA TYR A 60 -6.43 -4.29 -3.81
C TYR A 60 -5.70 -5.28 -4.72
N GLY A 61 -5.29 -6.43 -4.18
CA GLY A 61 -4.75 -7.55 -4.95
C GLY A 61 -3.42 -8.12 -4.46
N LEU A 62 -2.87 -7.66 -3.35
CA LEU A 62 -1.91 -8.52 -2.65
C LEU A 62 -2.65 -9.59 -1.84
N SER A 63 -3.83 -9.27 -1.31
CA SER A 63 -4.76 -10.22 -0.73
C SER A 63 -5.72 -10.85 -1.76
N ASN A 64 -6.42 -11.91 -1.38
CA ASN A 64 -7.48 -12.54 -2.17
C ASN A 64 -8.75 -11.70 -2.05
N VAL A 65 -8.96 -10.84 -3.04
CA VAL A 65 -10.10 -9.91 -3.06
C VAL A 65 -11.38 -10.55 -3.61
N PHE A 66 -11.25 -11.65 -4.37
CA PHE A 66 -12.34 -12.51 -4.82
C PHE A 66 -12.21 -13.93 -4.25
N ASP A 67 -13.35 -14.62 -4.06
CA ASP A 67 -13.38 -15.97 -3.48
C ASP A 67 -12.67 -17.04 -4.34
N GLU A 68 -12.55 -16.80 -5.65
CA GLU A 68 -11.87 -17.70 -6.60
C GLU A 68 -10.34 -17.47 -6.69
N ASP A 69 -9.79 -16.47 -5.98
CA ASP A 69 -8.34 -16.28 -5.90
C ASP A 69 -7.74 -17.44 -5.05
N GLU A 70 -7.29 -18.52 -5.70
CA GLU A 70 -6.94 -19.79 -5.06
C GLU A 70 -5.67 -19.81 -4.16
N GLY A 71 -5.73 -20.67 -3.15
CA GLY A 71 -4.60 -21.32 -2.46
C GLY A 71 -4.92 -21.67 -0.99
N ASP A 72 -4.65 -22.91 -0.53
CA ASP A 72 -4.56 -23.18 0.92
C ASP A 72 -3.36 -22.42 1.46
N ASN A 73 -3.66 -21.38 2.23
CA ASN A 73 -2.70 -20.36 2.58
C ASN A 73 -2.51 -20.26 4.10
N HIS A 74 -2.74 -21.38 4.80
CA HIS A 74 -2.54 -21.50 6.25
C HIS A 74 -3.25 -20.39 7.08
N GLY A 75 -4.38 -19.87 6.60
CA GLY A 75 -5.17 -18.82 7.25
C GLY A 75 -4.95 -17.38 6.73
N PHE A 76 -4.05 -17.16 5.77
CA PHE A 76 -3.82 -15.84 5.15
C PHE A 76 -4.60 -15.66 3.84
N SER A 77 -4.97 -14.42 3.50
CA SER A 77 -5.58 -14.09 2.21
C SER A 77 -4.50 -13.71 1.19
N GLY A 78 -4.23 -14.51 0.16
CA GLY A 78 -3.20 -14.21 -0.86
C GLY A 78 -1.77 -14.02 -0.29
N HIS A 79 -1.17 -12.84 -0.46
CA HIS A 79 0.10 -12.46 0.22
C HIS A 79 -0.09 -12.00 1.67
N GLY A 80 -1.32 -12.08 2.20
CA GLY A 80 -1.67 -11.76 3.59
C GLY A 80 -1.70 -10.27 3.91
N CYS A 81 -1.56 -9.39 2.91
CA CYS A 81 -1.48 -7.96 3.12
C CYS A 81 -2.06 -7.13 1.98
N GLU A 82 -2.24 -5.84 2.23
CA GLU A 82 -2.38 -4.80 1.21
C GLU A 82 -1.39 -3.68 1.51
N LEU A 83 -0.89 -3.01 0.47
CA LEU A 83 -0.05 -1.84 0.63
C LEU A 83 -0.91 -0.60 0.84
N THR A 84 -0.43 0.27 1.72
CA THR A 84 -0.99 1.62 1.87
C THR A 84 0.09 2.68 1.75
N TRP A 85 -0.29 3.91 1.41
CA TRP A 85 0.66 5.01 1.39
C TRP A 85 -0.01 6.34 1.65
N ARG A 86 0.55 7.13 2.57
CA ARG A 86 0.10 8.48 2.84
C ARG A 86 1.07 9.49 2.24
N ILE A 87 0.59 10.31 1.32
CA ILE A 87 1.37 11.36 0.66
C ILE A 87 0.89 12.72 1.12
N ARG A 88 1.79 13.51 1.71
CA ARG A 88 1.53 14.89 2.12
C ARG A 88 0.96 15.70 0.94
N ASP A 89 -0.10 16.45 1.20
CA ASP A 89 -0.65 17.42 0.24
C ASP A 89 -0.65 18.80 0.89
N GLU A 90 0.30 19.64 0.47
CA GLU A 90 0.44 21.03 0.97
C GLU A 90 -0.42 22.02 0.17
N GLY A 91 -1.05 21.59 -0.93
CA GLY A 91 -1.65 22.47 -1.93
C GLY A 91 -3.13 22.24 -2.23
N GLY A 92 -3.79 21.31 -1.51
CA GLY A 92 -5.23 21.05 -1.67
C GLY A 92 -5.61 20.65 -3.09
N ALA A 93 -4.81 19.78 -3.72
CA ALA A 93 -5.04 19.35 -5.10
C ALA A 93 -6.49 18.90 -5.33
N ALA A 94 -7.10 19.24 -6.45
CA ALA A 94 -8.50 18.85 -6.72
C ALA A 94 -8.69 17.32 -6.73
N GLU A 95 -7.65 16.58 -7.12
CA GLU A 95 -7.64 15.11 -7.19
C GLU A 95 -6.32 14.53 -6.68
N ALA A 96 -6.34 13.27 -6.25
CA ALA A 96 -5.16 12.56 -5.81
C ALA A 96 -4.13 12.45 -6.94
N PRO A 97 -2.83 12.71 -6.72
CA PRO A 97 -1.79 12.50 -7.72
C PRO A 97 -1.79 11.08 -8.30
N GLY A 98 -1.49 10.96 -9.60
CA GLY A 98 -1.52 9.68 -10.31
C GLY A 98 -0.30 8.78 -10.09
N TRP A 99 0.86 9.38 -9.78
CA TRP A 99 2.13 8.66 -9.70
C TRP A 99 2.19 7.57 -8.59
N PRO A 100 1.53 7.71 -7.41
CA PRO A 100 1.59 6.67 -6.39
C PRO A 100 0.91 5.37 -6.81
N PHE A 101 -0.15 5.44 -7.63
CA PHE A 101 -0.78 4.23 -8.19
C PHE A 101 0.25 3.40 -8.98
N THR A 102 1.04 4.04 -9.85
CA THR A 102 2.08 3.37 -10.62
C THR A 102 3.18 2.79 -9.74
N VAL A 103 3.62 3.53 -8.72
CA VAL A 103 4.69 3.08 -7.82
C VAL A 103 4.24 1.89 -6.97
N LEU A 104 3.03 1.94 -6.41
CA LEU A 104 2.45 0.84 -5.63
C LEU A 104 2.36 -0.45 -6.45
N GLN A 105 1.90 -0.37 -7.70
CA GLN A 105 1.87 -1.53 -8.60
C GLN A 105 3.28 -2.06 -8.90
N ARG A 106 4.29 -1.20 -9.08
CA ARG A 106 5.69 -1.63 -9.29
C ARG A 106 6.25 -2.34 -8.06
N ILE A 107 6.02 -1.80 -6.86
CA ILE A 107 6.49 -2.40 -5.60
C ILE A 107 5.77 -3.71 -5.32
N ALA A 108 4.44 -3.76 -5.48
CA ALA A 108 3.67 -4.99 -5.34
C ALA A 108 4.15 -6.07 -6.32
N LYS A 109 4.37 -5.72 -7.59
CA LYS A 109 4.93 -6.65 -8.57
C LYS A 109 6.30 -7.17 -8.15
N TRP A 110 7.18 -6.27 -7.72
CA TRP A 110 8.50 -6.66 -7.25
C TRP A 110 8.43 -7.58 -6.03
N ALA A 111 7.50 -7.33 -5.10
CA ALA A 111 7.27 -8.16 -3.90
C ALA A 111 6.96 -9.60 -4.24
N VAL A 112 6.07 -9.78 -5.21
CA VAL A 112 5.65 -11.09 -5.68
C VAL A 112 6.76 -11.79 -6.46
N ASP A 113 7.40 -11.08 -7.40
CA ASP A 113 8.45 -11.64 -8.25
C ASP A 113 9.68 -12.11 -7.42
N ASP A 114 10.11 -11.29 -6.45
CA ASP A 114 11.31 -11.57 -5.63
C ASP A 114 10.99 -12.24 -4.28
N ARG A 115 9.69 -12.49 -4.00
CA ARG A 115 9.19 -13.12 -2.76
C ARG A 115 9.68 -12.44 -1.48
N PHE A 116 9.73 -11.10 -1.45
CA PHE A 116 10.03 -10.41 -0.20
C PHE A 116 8.79 -10.30 0.70
N VAL A 117 9.00 -10.53 1.99
CA VAL A 117 7.96 -10.37 3.01
C VAL A 117 7.72 -8.88 3.26
N LEU A 118 6.48 -8.45 3.11
CA LEU A 118 6.02 -7.10 3.44
C LEU A 118 5.64 -7.05 4.92
N MET A 119 6.49 -6.49 5.77
CA MET A 119 6.26 -6.43 7.22
C MET A 119 6.90 -5.18 7.83
N GLU A 120 6.35 -4.74 8.98
CA GLU A 120 6.89 -3.60 9.75
C GLU A 120 8.39 -3.75 10.02
N GLY A 121 9.11 -2.63 9.99
CA GLY A 121 10.54 -2.57 10.25
C GLY A 121 11.42 -2.91 9.05
N ARG A 122 10.87 -3.51 7.98
CA ARG A 122 11.63 -3.77 6.76
C ARG A 122 11.82 -2.49 5.96
N ARG A 123 13.06 -2.24 5.54
CA ARG A 123 13.39 -1.26 4.50
C ARG A 123 13.37 -1.91 3.12
N ILE A 124 12.81 -1.22 2.14
CA ILE A 124 12.95 -1.54 0.72
C ILE A 124 13.81 -0.44 0.07
N ALA A 125 14.95 -0.84 -0.49
CA ALA A 125 15.82 0.04 -1.27
C ALA A 125 15.44 -0.06 -2.76
N LEU A 126 14.88 1.00 -3.32
CA LEU A 126 14.53 1.07 -4.74
C LEU A 126 15.77 1.43 -5.56
N THR A 127 15.83 0.99 -6.81
CA THR A 127 16.86 1.41 -7.77
C THR A 127 16.44 2.65 -8.58
N TRP A 128 15.34 3.29 -8.18
CA TRP A 128 14.74 4.47 -8.78
C TRP A 128 14.15 5.38 -7.67
N PRO A 129 13.88 6.67 -7.94
CA PRO A 129 13.24 7.57 -6.97
C PRO A 129 11.91 7.00 -6.46
N VAL A 130 11.57 7.23 -5.19
CA VAL A 130 10.29 6.77 -4.60
C VAL A 130 9.07 7.33 -5.35
N SER A 131 9.21 8.48 -6.00
CA SER A 131 8.17 9.06 -6.85
C SER A 131 8.00 8.33 -8.18
N GLY A 132 8.99 7.53 -8.61
CA GLY A 132 9.10 6.94 -9.94
C GLY A 132 9.52 7.93 -11.03
N TYR A 133 9.97 9.14 -10.68
CA TYR A 133 10.52 10.11 -11.64
C TYR A 133 11.76 9.55 -12.37
N PRO A 134 11.97 9.85 -13.67
CA PRO A 134 11.12 10.65 -14.57
C PRO A 134 10.02 9.85 -15.28
N ASP A 135 9.94 8.53 -15.05
CA ASP A 135 9.01 7.64 -15.76
C ASP A 135 7.54 7.80 -15.32
N THR A 136 7.32 8.57 -14.26
CA THR A 136 6.00 8.94 -13.78
C THR A 136 5.85 10.46 -13.74
N GLY A 137 4.61 10.95 -13.61
CA GLY A 137 4.35 12.37 -13.32
C GLY A 137 4.61 12.76 -11.86
N GLY A 138 5.42 11.99 -11.12
CA GLY A 138 5.83 12.31 -9.75
C GLY A 138 6.93 13.37 -9.70
N PRO A 139 7.13 14.01 -8.53
CA PRO A 139 8.20 15.00 -8.37
C PRO A 139 9.58 14.37 -8.45
N ASP A 140 10.57 15.14 -8.90
CA ASP A 140 11.98 14.76 -8.74
C ASP A 140 12.34 14.72 -7.24
N THR A 141 13.02 13.67 -6.80
CA THR A 141 13.37 13.46 -5.39
C THR A 141 14.62 12.58 -5.26
N PRO A 142 15.51 12.89 -4.30
CA PRO A 142 16.65 12.02 -4.00
C PRO A 142 16.25 10.76 -3.22
N GLN A 143 15.04 10.73 -2.63
CA GLN A 143 14.59 9.60 -1.82
C GLN A 143 14.43 8.35 -2.69
N THR A 144 15.14 7.28 -2.33
CA THR A 144 15.16 6.00 -3.05
C THR A 144 14.86 4.81 -2.13
N SER A 145 14.37 5.06 -0.91
CA SER A 145 14.04 4.00 0.05
C SER A 145 12.70 4.25 0.69
N VAL A 146 12.01 3.16 1.03
CA VAL A 146 10.82 3.17 1.89
C VAL A 146 11.04 2.28 3.11
N LEU A 147 10.54 2.72 4.25
CA LEU A 147 10.37 1.90 5.46
C LEU A 147 8.92 1.41 5.51
N LEU A 148 8.72 0.12 5.76
CA LEU A 148 7.40 -0.47 5.92
C LEU A 148 6.97 -0.37 7.39
N VAL A 149 5.72 0.01 7.61
CA VAL A 149 5.07 0.04 8.92
C VAL A 149 3.66 -0.54 8.83
N THR A 150 3.10 -1.01 9.94
CA THR A 150 1.66 -1.29 10.01
C THR A 150 0.89 0.02 9.87
N ASP A 151 -0.12 0.03 9.00
CA ASP A 151 -0.98 1.19 8.82
C ASP A 151 -1.64 1.57 10.17
N PRO A 152 -1.45 2.82 10.64
CA PRO A 152 -1.87 3.20 11.99
C PRO A 152 -3.39 3.29 12.17
N GLU A 153 -4.17 3.35 11.08
CA GLU A 153 -5.63 3.43 11.14
C GLU A 153 -6.31 2.14 10.66
N LEU A 154 -5.76 1.48 9.63
CA LEU A 154 -6.34 0.25 9.08
C LEU A 154 -5.88 -1.01 9.80
N GLY A 155 -4.63 -1.03 10.30
CA GLY A 155 -4.08 -2.14 11.08
C GLY A 155 -4.23 -3.50 10.39
N VAL A 156 -5.04 -4.36 10.98
CA VAL A 156 -5.30 -5.73 10.54
C VAL A 156 -6.80 -5.97 10.48
N ILE A 157 -7.26 -6.67 9.45
CA ILE A 157 -8.65 -7.12 9.34
C ILE A 157 -8.74 -8.61 9.07
N ASP A 158 -9.82 -9.22 9.54
CA ASP A 158 -10.25 -10.55 9.13
C ASP A 158 -11.23 -10.43 7.96
N THR A 159 -11.04 -11.25 6.94
CA THR A 159 -11.95 -11.36 5.80
C THR A 159 -12.46 -12.80 5.69
N ALA A 160 -13.48 -13.02 4.85
CA ALA A 160 -13.93 -14.38 4.51
C ALA A 160 -12.80 -15.22 3.88
N ASN A 161 -11.79 -14.57 3.30
CA ASN A 161 -10.69 -15.18 2.55
C ASN A 161 -9.40 -15.25 3.39
N GLY A 162 -9.46 -14.93 4.68
CA GLY A 162 -8.31 -14.94 5.59
C GLY A 162 -7.91 -13.54 6.06
N ARG A 163 -6.86 -13.50 6.88
CA ARG A 163 -6.32 -12.27 7.46
C ARG A 163 -5.64 -11.38 6.41
N VAL A 164 -5.81 -10.07 6.56
CA VAL A 164 -5.14 -9.03 5.76
C VAL A 164 -4.50 -7.99 6.68
N ASP A 165 -3.17 -7.85 6.57
CA ASP A 165 -2.40 -6.80 7.23
C ASP A 165 -2.23 -5.59 6.28
N PHE A 166 -2.54 -4.38 6.73
CA PHE A 166 -2.27 -3.17 5.96
C PHE A 166 -0.85 -2.66 6.24
N VAL A 167 -0.02 -2.64 5.21
CA VAL A 167 1.40 -2.27 5.29
C VAL A 167 1.64 -0.94 4.59
N GLN A 168 1.87 0.10 5.40
CA GLN A 168 2.11 1.45 4.91
C GLN A 168 3.57 1.64 4.48
N LEU A 169 3.76 2.22 3.30
CA LEU A 169 5.06 2.73 2.86
C LEU A 169 5.32 4.11 3.49
N VAL A 170 6.54 4.31 3.99
CA VAL A 170 7.05 5.60 4.45
C VAL A 170 8.30 5.92 3.65
N ALA A 171 8.26 6.95 2.80
CA ALA A 171 9.45 7.42 2.10
C ALA A 171 10.46 7.97 3.11
N VAL A 172 11.71 7.52 3.03
CA VAL A 172 12.76 7.86 3.99
C VAL A 172 13.94 8.53 3.29
N ASP A 173 14.58 9.47 4.00
CA ASP A 173 15.82 10.12 3.58
C ASP A 173 17.06 9.31 3.95
N ASP A 174 18.23 9.73 3.47
CA ASP A 174 19.49 9.03 3.70
C ASP A 174 19.86 8.96 5.18
N GLN A 175 19.51 9.98 5.98
CA GLN A 175 19.75 9.95 7.42
C GLN A 175 18.91 8.86 8.09
N THR A 176 17.64 8.74 7.74
CA THR A 176 16.77 7.69 8.27
C THR A 176 17.24 6.32 7.80
N VAL A 177 17.77 6.18 6.58
CA VAL A 177 18.40 4.94 6.11
C VAL A 177 19.63 4.58 6.94
N ALA A 178 20.49 5.55 7.26
CA ALA A 178 21.64 5.34 8.14
C ALA A 178 21.18 4.89 9.54
N ASP A 179 20.18 5.56 10.10
CA ASP A 179 19.62 5.23 11.41
C ASP A 179 19.01 3.81 11.43
N ILE A 180 18.38 3.36 10.33
CA ILE A 180 17.89 1.97 10.20
C ILE A 180 19.06 0.99 10.27
N GLY A 181 20.19 1.31 9.63
CA GLY A 181 21.40 0.49 9.65
C GLY A 181 22.06 0.40 11.03
N GLU A 182 22.00 1.47 11.82
CA GLU A 182 22.60 1.54 13.15
C GLU A 182 21.70 0.99 14.25
N LEU A 183 20.40 1.31 14.21
CA LEU A 183 19.45 1.05 15.30
C LEU A 183 18.51 -0.13 15.02
N GLY A 184 18.38 -0.53 13.75
CA GLY A 184 17.35 -1.46 13.30
C GLY A 184 16.02 -0.77 12.95
N GLY A 185 15.27 -1.42 12.07
CA GLY A 185 14.00 -0.89 11.55
C GLY A 185 12.98 -0.56 12.64
N ASP A 186 12.71 -1.49 13.54
CA ASP A 186 11.70 -1.35 14.59
C ASP A 186 11.95 -0.12 15.49
N ALA A 187 13.20 0.10 15.88
CA ALA A 187 13.59 1.25 16.70
C ALA A 187 13.36 2.58 15.95
N VAL A 188 13.61 2.59 14.64
CA VAL A 188 13.34 3.76 13.79
C VAL A 188 11.85 3.96 13.59
N VAL A 189 11.07 2.89 13.39
CA VAL A 189 9.60 2.96 13.32
C VAL A 189 9.03 3.59 14.58
N ASP A 190 9.42 3.11 15.76
CA ASP A 190 8.97 3.65 17.04
C ASP A 190 9.32 5.14 17.20
N ARG A 191 10.49 5.55 16.72
CA ARG A 191 10.92 6.95 16.76
C ARG A 191 10.09 7.83 15.83
N LEU A 192 9.89 7.42 14.57
CA LEU A 192 9.11 8.16 13.60
C LEU A 192 7.64 8.26 14.02
N ARG A 193 7.07 7.19 14.59
CA ARG A 193 5.68 7.14 15.07
C ARG A 193 5.41 8.13 16.21
N ARG A 194 6.43 8.48 17.00
CA ARG A 194 6.34 9.54 18.02
C ARG A 194 6.37 10.97 17.43
N GLN A 195 6.86 11.13 16.20
CA GLN A 195 6.93 12.41 15.51
C GLN A 195 5.69 12.66 14.65
N ASP A 196 5.23 11.64 13.94
CA ASP A 196 4.01 11.64 13.15
C ASP A 196 3.28 10.31 13.35
N THR A 197 2.14 10.35 14.04
CA THR A 197 1.34 9.14 14.33
C THR A 197 0.74 8.50 13.08
N LEU A 198 0.59 9.27 12.00
CA LEU A 198 0.12 8.78 10.70
C LEU A 198 1.26 8.46 9.74
N MET A 199 2.50 8.80 10.07
CA MET A 199 3.69 8.47 9.27
C MET A 199 3.57 8.96 7.81
N VAL A 200 3.06 10.19 7.62
CA VAL A 200 2.79 10.75 6.29
C VAL A 200 4.09 11.04 5.57
N SER A 201 4.26 10.45 4.38
CA SER A 201 5.45 10.69 3.55
C SER A 201 5.44 12.10 2.99
N VAL A 202 6.57 12.80 3.16
CA VAL A 202 6.87 14.04 2.45
C VAL A 202 7.86 13.71 1.35
N ILE A 203 7.49 14.01 0.10
CA ILE A 203 8.28 13.67 -1.07
C ILE A 203 9.02 14.91 -1.58
N GLY A 204 10.33 14.77 -1.84
CA GLY A 204 11.15 15.83 -2.43
C GLY A 204 11.74 16.81 -1.40
N ARG A 205 11.91 16.37 -0.16
CA ARG A 205 12.70 17.06 0.86
C ARG A 205 13.99 16.32 1.16
#